data_AF-A0A819DBX9-F1
#
_entry.id   AF-A0A819DBX9-F1
#
_cell.length_a   1.000
_cell.length_b   1.000
_cell.length_c   1.000
_cell.angle_alpha   90.00
_cell.angle_beta   90.00
_cell.angle_gamma   90.00
#
_symmetry.space_group_name_H-M   'P 1'
#
loop_
_entity.id
_entity.type
_entity.pdbx_description
1 polymer ?
#
loop_
_entity_poly.entity_id
_entity_poly.type
_entity_poly.pdbx_seq_one_letter_code
_entity_poly.pdbx_strand_id
1 'polypeptide(L)'
;MEINMNEVIPVSSLYADEHIPDELYAFVRNNLVDQLDTCLHSLTNPIEYLTALSWHGEEKLSLLMVAALHGHDEIVRVLLAHCQPQYQMELEGKVAISDGNFIDNITALQCACHRAHFTVAKTLIDIGSADVNHDNDKWPYYPLLIQASAENRLDIVRFLIENGYSNVNETQSNDRDRCTALIWAAFKGHASIIEYLIEKGADVNYSCKSNWSLAPTPITCAVLLGS
;
A
#
# COMPACT_ATOMS: atom_id res chain seq x y z
N MET A 1 -34.98 -13.68 -0.61
CA MET A 1 -34.10 -12.51 -0.45
C MET A 1 -33.19 -12.50 -1.65
N GLU A 2 -33.44 -11.61 -2.60
CA GLU A 2 -32.52 -11.39 -3.72
C GLU A 2 -31.30 -10.69 -3.15
N ILE A 3 -30.15 -11.35 -3.22
CA ILE A 3 -28.86 -10.78 -2.81
C ILE A 3 -28.50 -9.78 -3.90
N ASN A 4 -28.49 -8.49 -3.56
CA ASN A 4 -28.11 -7.44 -4.50
C ASN A 4 -26.61 -7.59 -4.79
N MET A 5 -26.25 -8.10 -5.98
CA MET A 5 -24.86 -8.39 -6.38
C MET A 5 -23.94 -7.15 -6.46
N ASN A 6 -24.46 -5.96 -6.16
CA ASN A 6 -23.71 -4.70 -6.13
C ASN A 6 -23.52 -4.13 -4.71
N GLU A 7 -24.02 -4.79 -3.67
CA GLU A 7 -23.72 -4.40 -2.29
C GLU A 7 -22.34 -4.93 -1.92
N VAL A 8 -21.36 -4.02 -1.82
CA VAL A 8 -20.07 -4.32 -1.20
C VAL A 8 -20.35 -4.71 0.25
N ILE A 9 -20.02 -5.94 0.63
CA ILE A 9 -20.24 -6.42 1.99
C ILE A 9 -18.99 -6.05 2.79
N PRO A 10 -19.08 -5.15 3.79
CA PRO A 10 -17.97 -4.90 4.68
C PRO A 10 -17.62 -6.20 5.39
N VAL A 11 -16.39 -6.66 5.21
CA VAL A 11 -15.88 -7.90 5.82
C VAL A 11 -15.94 -7.83 7.34
N SER A 12 -16.12 -6.63 7.90
CA SER A 12 -16.34 -6.41 9.33
C SER A 12 -17.56 -7.11 9.93
N SER A 13 -18.51 -7.52 9.09
CA SER A 13 -19.68 -8.31 9.50
C SER A 13 -19.46 -9.83 9.49
N LEU A 14 -18.32 -10.29 8.94
CA LEU A 14 -17.92 -11.70 8.79
C LEU A 14 -16.78 -12.09 9.74
N TYR A 15 -16.33 -11.17 10.60
CA TYR A 15 -15.26 -11.45 11.55
C TYR A 15 -15.60 -12.65 12.44
N ALA A 16 -14.84 -13.72 12.28
CA ALA A 16 -14.63 -14.69 13.34
C ALA A 16 -13.30 -14.32 14.03
N ASP A 17 -13.27 -14.30 15.37
CA ASP A 17 -12.04 -14.19 16.19
C ASP A 17 -11.20 -15.49 16.06
N GLU A 18 -10.97 -15.94 14.83
CA GLU A 18 -10.39 -17.23 14.53
C GLU A 18 -8.93 -17.13 14.08
N HIS A 19 -8.15 -18.07 14.60
CA HIS A 19 -6.73 -18.23 14.34
C HIS A 19 -6.52 -18.70 12.90
N ILE A 20 -5.84 -17.90 12.08
CA ILE A 20 -5.32 -18.34 10.79
C ILE A 20 -4.41 -19.55 11.04
N PRO A 21 -4.67 -20.72 10.44
CA PRO A 21 -3.84 -21.89 10.59
C PRO A 21 -2.36 -21.59 10.28
N ASP A 22 -1.46 -22.05 11.16
CA ASP A 22 -0.01 -21.81 11.03
C ASP A 22 0.54 -22.29 9.67
N GLU A 23 -0.05 -23.34 9.11
CA GLU A 23 0.30 -23.88 7.80
C GLU A 23 -0.04 -22.89 6.66
N LEU A 24 -1.26 -22.34 6.64
CA LEU A 24 -1.65 -21.31 5.67
C LEU A 24 -0.79 -20.06 5.80
N TYR A 25 -0.54 -19.62 7.04
CA TYR A 25 0.34 -18.49 7.31
C TYR A 25 1.76 -18.75 6.79
N ALA A 26 2.30 -19.96 7.02
CA ALA A 26 3.63 -20.34 6.55
C ALA A 26 3.70 -20.41 5.02
N PHE A 27 2.66 -20.90 4.33
CA PHE A 27 2.62 -20.91 2.87
C PHE A 27 2.67 -19.51 2.30
N VAL A 28 1.85 -18.59 2.83
CA VAL A 28 1.86 -17.19 2.42
C VAL A 28 3.21 -16.54 2.72
N ARG A 29 3.71 -16.65 3.95
CA ARG A 29 4.97 -16.00 4.37
C ARG A 29 6.16 -16.45 3.54
N ASN A 30 6.24 -17.74 3.21
CA ASN A 30 7.36 -18.33 2.46
C ASN A 30 7.15 -18.38 0.94
N ASN A 31 6.09 -17.72 0.42
CA ASN A 31 5.77 -17.67 -1.01
C ASN A 31 5.54 -19.06 -1.66
N LEU A 32 4.88 -19.97 -0.96
CA LEU A 32 4.58 -21.32 -1.43
C LEU A 32 3.23 -21.34 -2.17
N VAL A 33 3.23 -20.75 -3.37
CA VAL A 33 2.02 -20.52 -4.19
C VAL A 33 1.23 -21.80 -4.44
N ASP A 34 1.87 -22.85 -4.97
CA ASP A 34 1.18 -24.10 -5.35
C ASP A 34 0.57 -24.81 -4.13
N GLN A 35 1.27 -24.77 -2.99
CA GLN A 35 0.80 -25.40 -1.75
C GLN A 35 -0.39 -24.64 -1.16
N LEU A 36 -0.31 -23.31 -1.17
CA LEU A 36 -1.42 -22.45 -0.77
C LEU A 36 -2.64 -22.71 -1.65
N ASP A 37 -2.48 -22.67 -2.97
CA ASP A 37 -3.58 -22.84 -3.93
C ASP A 37 -4.25 -24.21 -3.75
N THR A 38 -3.46 -25.28 -3.66
CA THR A 38 -3.98 -26.64 -3.40
C THR A 38 -4.73 -26.72 -2.07
N CYS A 39 -4.19 -26.10 -1.02
CA CYS A 39 -4.81 -26.09 0.30
C CYS A 39 -6.15 -25.34 0.27
N LEU A 40 -6.20 -24.14 -0.30
CA LEU A 40 -7.42 -23.33 -0.41
C LEU A 40 -8.53 -24.06 -1.17
N HIS A 41 -8.21 -24.76 -2.26
CA HIS A 41 -9.17 -25.58 -3.00
C HIS A 41 -9.72 -26.76 -2.21
N SER A 42 -8.97 -27.28 -1.24
CA SER A 42 -9.39 -28.41 -0.41
C SER A 42 -10.27 -28.00 0.77
N LEU A 43 -10.28 -26.71 1.13
CA LEU A 43 -11.05 -26.19 2.25
C LEU A 43 -12.53 -26.08 1.91
N THR A 44 -13.37 -26.46 2.86
CA THR A 44 -14.83 -26.35 2.74
C THR A 44 -15.31 -24.90 2.77
N ASN A 45 -14.57 -24.02 3.45
CA ASN A 45 -14.91 -22.60 3.62
C ASN A 45 -13.65 -21.71 3.65
N PRO A 46 -12.95 -21.52 2.52
CA PRO A 46 -11.69 -20.77 2.49
C PRO A 46 -11.87 -19.30 2.88
N ILE A 47 -13.06 -18.72 2.66
CA ILE A 47 -13.31 -17.30 2.90
C ILE A 47 -13.13 -16.91 4.37
N GLU A 48 -13.48 -17.80 5.29
CA GLU A 48 -13.33 -17.61 6.74
C GLU A 48 -11.90 -17.24 7.12
N TYR A 49 -10.92 -17.98 6.58
CA TYR A 49 -9.49 -17.72 6.81
C TYR A 49 -8.95 -16.54 6.01
N LEU A 50 -9.48 -16.29 4.81
CA LEU A 50 -9.10 -15.12 4.00
C LEU A 50 -9.54 -13.81 4.67
N THR A 51 -10.65 -13.84 5.41
CA THR A 51 -11.20 -12.69 6.14
C THR A 51 -10.72 -12.56 7.59
N ALA A 52 -9.90 -13.51 8.07
CA ALA A 52 -9.43 -13.54 9.45
C ALA A 52 -8.21 -12.64 9.69
N LEU A 53 -8.05 -12.21 10.95
CA LEU A 53 -6.86 -11.54 11.47
C LEU A 53 -6.31 -12.36 12.62
N SER A 54 -5.06 -12.83 12.50
CA SER A 54 -4.43 -13.66 13.53
C SER A 54 -3.20 -13.00 14.13
N TRP A 55 -2.94 -13.32 15.40
CA TRP A 55 -1.75 -12.87 16.11
C TRP A 55 -0.56 -13.76 15.78
N HIS A 56 0.52 -13.14 15.30
CA HIS A 56 1.79 -13.80 15.04
C HIS A 56 2.90 -13.05 15.79
N GLY A 57 3.09 -13.41 17.07
CA GLY A 57 3.92 -12.63 17.99
C GLY A 57 3.18 -11.38 18.46
N GLU A 58 3.77 -10.20 18.23
CA GLU A 58 3.18 -8.90 18.59
C GLU A 58 2.44 -8.22 17.41
N GLU A 59 2.43 -8.88 16.24
CA GLU A 59 1.73 -8.44 15.03
C GLU A 59 0.37 -9.13 14.91
N LYS A 60 -0.64 -8.42 14.38
CA LYS A 60 -1.98 -8.95 14.09
C LYS A 60 -2.22 -8.78 12.59
N LEU A 61 -2.18 -9.85 11.80
CA LEU A 61 -2.14 -9.78 10.35
C LEU A 61 -3.16 -10.71 9.70
N SER A 62 -3.66 -10.33 8.52
CA SER A 62 -4.38 -11.23 7.63
C SER A 62 -3.42 -11.86 6.63
N LEU A 63 -3.85 -12.94 5.97
CA LEU A 63 -3.05 -13.55 4.89
C LEU A 63 -2.70 -12.54 3.79
N LEU A 64 -3.63 -11.64 3.43
CA LEU A 64 -3.39 -10.60 2.44
C LEU A 64 -2.33 -9.58 2.90
N MET A 65 -2.35 -9.18 4.16
CA MET A 65 -1.35 -8.29 4.74
C MET A 65 0.04 -8.91 4.76
N VAL A 66 0.14 -10.20 5.10
CA VAL A 66 1.43 -10.93 5.09
C VAL A 66 1.99 -11.00 3.68
N ALA A 67 1.17 -11.36 2.69
CA ALA A 67 1.58 -11.40 1.29
C ALA A 67 2.07 -10.02 0.81
N ALA A 68 1.36 -8.96 1.19
CA ALA A 68 1.72 -7.59 0.87
C ALA A 68 2.99 -7.10 1.56
N LEU A 69 3.21 -7.46 2.83
CA LEU A 69 4.41 -7.12 3.59
C LEU A 69 5.68 -7.77 3.02
N HIS A 70 5.55 -8.95 2.43
CA HIS A 70 6.68 -9.69 1.85
C HIS A 70 6.82 -9.55 0.33
N GLY A 71 5.87 -8.89 -0.33
CA GLY A 71 5.95 -8.58 -1.76
C GLY A 71 5.55 -9.74 -2.68
N HIS A 72 4.74 -10.67 -2.18
CA HIS A 72 4.36 -11.89 -2.89
C HIS A 72 3.14 -11.65 -3.79
N ASP A 73 3.37 -11.05 -4.97
CA ASP A 73 2.30 -10.70 -5.93
C ASP A 73 1.41 -11.88 -6.32
N GLU A 74 2.00 -13.04 -6.59
CA GLU A 74 1.23 -14.22 -7.01
C GLU A 74 0.35 -14.76 -5.88
N ILE A 75 0.86 -14.73 -4.64
CA ILE A 75 0.06 -15.08 -3.47
C ILE A 75 -1.11 -14.11 -3.31
N VAL A 76 -0.90 -12.81 -3.51
CA VAL A 76 -2.00 -11.83 -3.49
C VAL A 76 -3.06 -12.17 -4.54
N ARG A 77 -2.65 -12.54 -5.76
CA ARG A 77 -3.60 -12.97 -6.80
C ARG A 77 -4.36 -14.23 -6.42
N VAL A 78 -3.68 -15.25 -5.88
CA VAL A 78 -4.31 -16.50 -5.45
C VAL A 78 -5.31 -16.25 -4.31
N LEU A 79 -4.92 -15.46 -3.30
CA LEU A 79 -5.81 -15.11 -2.19
C LEU A 79 -7.05 -14.35 -2.68
N LEU A 80 -6.85 -13.36 -3.56
CA LEU A 80 -7.95 -12.55 -4.10
C LEU A 80 -8.83 -13.33 -5.09
N ALA A 81 -8.28 -14.29 -5.85
CA ALA A 81 -9.08 -15.15 -6.73
C ALA A 81 -10.04 -16.06 -5.98
N HIS A 82 -9.70 -16.45 -4.74
CA HIS A 82 -10.56 -17.22 -3.85
C HIS A 82 -11.53 -16.36 -3.04
N CYS A 83 -11.33 -15.03 -3.01
CA CYS A 83 -12.32 -14.09 -2.49
C CYS A 83 -13.29 -13.67 -3.59
N GLN A 84 -14.59 -13.60 -3.28
CA GLN A 84 -15.53 -13.05 -4.27
C GLN A 84 -15.31 -11.53 -4.44
N PRO A 85 -15.50 -10.98 -5.67
CA PRO A 85 -15.23 -9.57 -5.97
C PRO A 85 -16.07 -8.57 -5.15
N GLN A 86 -17.15 -9.00 -4.48
CA GLN A 86 -17.92 -8.13 -3.59
C GLN A 86 -17.28 -7.87 -2.21
N TYR A 87 -16.16 -8.51 -1.88
CA TYR A 87 -15.50 -8.36 -0.58
C TYR A 87 -14.33 -7.38 -0.65
N GLN A 88 -14.55 -6.20 -0.09
CA GLN A 88 -13.49 -5.23 0.19
C GLN A 88 -12.66 -5.75 1.37
N MET A 89 -11.47 -6.28 1.10
CA MET A 89 -10.57 -6.88 2.09
C MET A 89 -9.83 -5.80 2.91
N GLU A 90 -10.57 -4.81 3.39
CA GLU A 90 -10.11 -3.71 4.26
C GLU A 90 -9.96 -4.20 5.69
N LEU A 91 -9.18 -5.26 5.85
CA LEU A 91 -8.79 -5.75 7.16
C LEU A 91 -7.73 -4.82 7.73
N GLU A 92 -7.99 -4.38 8.96
CA GLU A 92 -7.12 -3.50 9.73
C GLU A 92 -6.34 -4.31 10.75
N GLY A 93 -5.03 -4.45 10.52
CA GLY A 93 -4.14 -5.20 11.38
C GLY A 93 -3.17 -4.32 12.16
N LYS A 94 -2.16 -4.97 12.73
CA LYS A 94 -1.07 -4.37 13.48
C LYS A 94 0.28 -4.93 13.00
N VAL A 95 1.19 -4.06 12.57
CA VAL A 95 2.51 -4.43 12.01
C VAL A 95 3.63 -3.78 12.83
N ALA A 96 4.75 -4.49 13.01
CA ALA A 96 5.98 -3.96 13.58
C ALA A 96 6.77 -3.15 12.55
N ILE A 97 7.29 -1.99 12.95
CA ILE A 97 8.21 -1.19 12.15
C ILE A 97 9.64 -1.25 12.70
N SER A 98 10.60 -0.88 11.85
CA SER A 98 12.04 -1.01 12.08
C SER A 98 12.55 -0.40 13.39
N ASP A 99 11.83 0.57 13.95
CA ASP A 99 12.21 1.30 15.17
C ASP A 99 11.69 0.65 16.47
N GLY A 100 11.15 -0.57 16.40
CA GLY A 100 10.57 -1.28 17.56
C GLY A 100 9.20 -0.74 18.00
N ASN A 101 8.61 0.14 17.18
CA ASN A 101 7.24 0.62 17.34
C ASN A 101 6.27 -0.23 16.52
N PHE A 102 4.98 -0.09 16.80
CA PHE A 102 3.90 -0.75 16.07
C PHE A 102 2.97 0.29 15.46
N ILE A 103 2.38 -0.07 14.34
CA ILE A 103 1.23 0.64 13.80
C ILE A 103 0.02 -0.26 13.85
N ASP A 104 -1.04 0.31 14.41
CA ASP A 104 -2.39 -0.23 14.42
C ASP A 104 -3.17 0.29 13.19
N ASN A 105 -4.24 -0.40 12.83
CA ASN A 105 -5.16 -0.03 11.76
C ASN A 105 -4.50 0.07 10.38
N ILE A 106 -3.53 -0.81 10.12
CA ILE A 106 -2.82 -0.86 8.84
C ILE A 106 -3.49 -1.84 7.88
N THR A 107 -3.64 -1.46 6.61
CA THR A 107 -4.21 -2.30 5.54
C THR A 107 -3.14 -3.02 4.72
N ALA A 108 -3.53 -4.03 3.94
CA ALA A 108 -2.62 -4.73 3.04
C ALA A 108 -1.93 -3.78 2.04
N LEU A 109 -2.65 -2.80 1.50
CA LEU A 109 -2.06 -1.80 0.61
C LEU A 109 -0.99 -0.98 1.33
N GLN A 110 -1.27 -0.52 2.55
CA GLN A 110 -0.29 0.21 3.36
C GLN A 110 0.93 -0.65 3.72
N CYS A 111 0.77 -1.96 3.96
CA CYS A 111 1.89 -2.89 4.13
C CYS A 111 2.79 -2.96 2.88
N ALA A 112 2.19 -3.11 1.70
CA ALA A 112 2.94 -3.12 0.44
C ALA A 112 3.69 -1.80 0.21
N CYS A 113 3.01 -0.67 0.45
CA CYS A 113 3.62 0.66 0.32
C CYS A 113 4.79 0.85 1.30
N HIS A 114 4.62 0.46 2.56
CA HIS A 114 5.65 0.57 3.59
C HIS A 114 6.95 -0.15 3.22
N ARG A 115 6.82 -1.33 2.60
CA ARG A 115 7.95 -2.18 2.20
C ARG A 115 8.39 -1.94 0.75
N ALA A 116 7.86 -0.92 0.08
CA ALA A 116 8.11 -0.61 -1.32
C ALA A 116 7.80 -1.77 -2.30
N HIS A 117 6.82 -2.61 -1.97
CA HIS A 117 6.31 -3.69 -2.81
C HIS A 117 5.28 -3.19 -3.82
N PHE A 118 5.79 -2.39 -4.73
CA PHE A 118 5.03 -1.68 -5.74
C PHE A 118 4.14 -2.54 -6.64
N THR A 119 4.62 -3.72 -7.06
CA THR A 119 3.84 -4.64 -7.89
C THR A 119 2.60 -5.10 -7.13
N VAL A 120 2.74 -5.42 -5.85
CA VAL A 120 1.63 -5.80 -4.99
C VAL A 120 0.66 -4.63 -4.78
N ALA A 121 1.17 -3.43 -4.50
CA ALA A 121 0.34 -2.24 -4.35
C ALA A 121 -0.51 -2.00 -5.59
N LYS A 122 0.10 -2.11 -6.78
CA LYS A 122 -0.62 -2.00 -8.05
C LYS A 122 -1.69 -3.09 -8.19
N THR A 123 -1.36 -4.35 -7.91
CA THR A 123 -2.31 -5.48 -8.00
C THR A 123 -3.51 -5.30 -7.06
N LEU A 124 -3.29 -4.86 -5.82
CA LEU A 124 -4.35 -4.58 -4.86
C LEU A 124 -5.30 -3.47 -5.33
N ILE A 125 -4.74 -2.44 -5.98
CA ILE A 125 -5.51 -1.32 -6.52
C ILE A 125 -6.27 -1.74 -7.80
N ASP A 126 -5.60 -2.44 -8.73
CA ASP A 126 -6.18 -2.90 -10.00
C ASP A 126 -7.38 -3.84 -9.78
N ILE A 127 -7.33 -4.67 -8.73
CA ILE A 127 -8.42 -5.59 -8.38
C ILE A 127 -9.55 -4.87 -7.62
N GLY A 128 -9.33 -3.63 -7.17
CA GLY A 128 -10.31 -2.86 -6.40
C GLY A 128 -10.49 -3.36 -4.97
N SER A 129 -9.53 -4.13 -4.44
CA SER A 129 -9.63 -4.74 -3.11
C SER A 129 -9.18 -3.82 -1.96
N ALA A 130 -8.68 -2.63 -2.27
CA ALA A 130 -8.09 -1.71 -1.30
C ALA A 130 -8.54 -0.26 -1.51
N ASP A 131 -8.91 0.40 -0.41
CA ASP A 131 -9.04 1.86 -0.38
C ASP A 131 -7.65 2.52 -0.36
N VAL A 132 -7.39 3.35 -1.37
CA VAL A 132 -6.16 4.13 -1.49
C VAL A 132 -6.10 5.33 -0.54
N ASN A 133 -7.26 5.77 -0.02
CA ASN A 133 -7.40 6.93 0.85
C ASN A 133 -7.57 6.53 2.32
N HIS A 134 -7.32 5.27 2.67
CA HIS A 134 -7.42 4.79 4.05
C HIS A 134 -6.50 5.60 4.96
N ASP A 135 -7.09 6.40 5.84
CA ASP A 135 -6.40 7.13 6.89
C ASP A 135 -6.42 6.30 8.16
N ASN A 136 -5.29 6.18 8.82
CA ASN A 136 -5.18 5.42 10.07
C ASN A 136 -4.69 6.27 11.24
N ASP A 137 -4.74 7.61 11.14
CA ASP A 137 -4.45 8.65 12.16
C ASP A 137 -3.04 8.61 12.80
N LYS A 138 -2.36 7.46 12.77
CA LYS A 138 -1.13 7.12 13.48
C LYS A 138 0.01 6.72 12.54
N TRP A 139 -0.28 6.34 11.30
CA TRP A 139 0.79 6.14 10.32
C TRP A 139 1.26 7.50 9.83
N PRO A 140 2.58 7.73 9.74
CA PRO A 140 3.06 8.80 8.90
C PRO A 140 2.62 8.46 7.47
N TYR A 141 1.53 9.07 6.99
CA TYR A 141 1.07 8.91 5.63
C TYR A 141 2.25 9.26 4.73
N TYR A 142 2.80 8.21 4.11
CA TYR A 142 3.85 8.31 3.13
C TYR A 142 3.15 8.06 1.80
N PRO A 143 2.72 9.12 1.10
CA PRO A 143 1.95 8.96 -0.11
C PRO A 143 2.73 8.07 -1.07
N LEU A 144 2.07 7.04 -1.61
CA LEU A 144 2.71 6.11 -2.54
C LEU A 144 3.31 6.86 -3.75
N LEU A 145 2.67 7.97 -4.14
CA LEU A 145 3.16 8.89 -5.16
C LEU A 145 4.55 9.45 -4.84
N ILE A 146 4.81 9.83 -3.58
CA ILE A 146 6.10 10.36 -3.15
C ILE A 146 7.17 9.27 -3.21
N GLN A 147 6.86 8.07 -2.70
CA GLN A 147 7.81 6.95 -2.71
C GLN A 147 8.16 6.52 -4.14
N ALA A 148 7.14 6.35 -4.98
CA ALA A 148 7.32 6.02 -6.39
C ALA A 148 8.14 7.08 -7.12
N SER A 149 7.94 8.36 -6.77
CA SER A 149 8.72 9.48 -7.33
C SER A 149 10.16 9.47 -6.88
N ALA A 150 10.46 9.16 -5.62
CA ALA A 150 11.82 9.07 -5.09
C ALA A 150 12.61 7.87 -5.66
N GLU A 151 11.93 6.77 -5.97
CA GLU A 151 12.50 5.50 -6.44
C GLU A 151 12.52 5.37 -7.99
N ASN A 152 12.27 6.45 -8.73
CA ASN A 152 12.22 6.48 -10.20
C ASN A 152 11.20 5.51 -10.83
N ARG A 153 10.03 5.33 -10.19
CA ARG A 153 8.97 4.41 -10.64
C ARG A 153 7.87 5.14 -11.40
N LEU A 154 8.22 5.64 -12.59
CA LEU A 154 7.30 6.44 -13.42
C LEU A 154 6.02 5.68 -13.83
N ASP A 155 6.11 4.36 -13.99
CA ASP A 155 4.98 3.47 -14.22
C ASP A 155 3.91 3.58 -13.13
N ILE A 156 4.33 3.64 -11.87
CA ILE A 156 3.45 3.75 -10.71
C ILE A 156 2.96 5.17 -10.53
N VAL A 157 3.83 6.16 -10.72
CA VAL A 157 3.46 7.59 -10.67
C VAL A 157 2.34 7.88 -11.67
N ARG A 158 2.45 7.34 -12.90
CA ARG A 158 1.37 7.40 -13.90
C ARG A 158 0.09 6.75 -13.41
N PHE A 159 0.21 5.49 -12.97
CA PHE A 159 -0.93 4.71 -12.50
C PHE A 159 -1.72 5.43 -11.39
N LEU A 160 -1.03 6.02 -10.41
CA LEU A 160 -1.69 6.70 -9.29
C LEU A 160 -2.39 8.00 -9.72
N ILE A 161 -1.73 8.82 -10.54
CA ILE A 161 -2.29 10.11 -10.96
C ILE A 161 -3.42 9.92 -11.97
N GLU A 162 -3.24 9.04 -12.96
CA GLU A 162 -4.21 8.86 -14.06
C GLU A 162 -5.52 8.23 -13.60
N ASN A 163 -5.48 7.38 -12.57
CA ASN A 163 -6.68 6.78 -11.96
C ASN A 163 -7.23 7.61 -10.79
N GLY A 164 -6.64 8.77 -10.48
CA GLY A 164 -7.14 9.66 -9.42
C GLY A 164 -6.90 9.16 -8.00
N TYR A 165 -5.96 8.23 -7.80
CA TYR A 165 -5.61 7.68 -6.48
C TYR A 165 -4.69 8.58 -5.65
N SER A 166 -4.05 9.58 -6.26
CA SER A 166 -3.19 10.52 -5.55
C SER A 166 -3.27 11.91 -6.17
N ASN A 167 -3.14 12.93 -5.32
CA ASN A 167 -3.05 14.31 -5.79
C ASN A 167 -1.59 14.65 -6.13
N VAL A 168 -1.35 15.26 -7.29
CA VAL A 168 0.01 15.63 -7.75
C VAL A 168 0.77 16.53 -6.75
N ASN A 169 0.03 17.33 -5.96
CA ASN A 169 0.57 18.24 -4.93
C ASN A 169 0.40 17.71 -3.51
N GLU A 170 0.16 16.40 -3.37
CA GLU A 170 0.09 15.74 -2.07
C GLU A 170 1.44 15.81 -1.34
N THR A 171 1.36 15.99 -0.03
CA THR A 171 2.52 16.11 0.85
C THR A 171 2.48 15.05 1.93
N GLN A 172 3.65 14.64 2.43
CA GLN A 172 3.72 13.81 3.64
C GLN A 172 2.94 14.49 4.77
N SER A 173 2.16 13.72 5.54
CA SER A 173 1.32 14.27 6.61
C SER A 173 2.11 14.61 7.87
N ASN A 174 3.35 14.12 7.99
CA ASN A 174 4.17 14.38 9.17
C ASN A 174 4.76 15.81 9.16
N ASP A 175 4.88 16.39 10.35
CA ASP A 175 5.33 17.77 10.57
C ASP A 175 6.81 18.01 10.23
N ARG A 176 7.60 16.95 9.97
CA ARG A 176 9.05 17.08 9.84
C ARG A 176 9.49 17.44 8.44
N ASP A 177 8.88 16.84 7.43
CA ASP A 177 9.25 17.06 6.02
C ASP A 177 7.99 17.06 5.15
N ARG A 178 7.29 18.20 5.11
CA ARG A 178 6.14 18.38 4.20
C ARG A 178 6.62 18.60 2.78
N CYS A 179 7.14 17.56 2.14
CA CYS A 179 7.63 17.58 0.76
C CYS A 179 6.59 17.02 -0.21
N THR A 180 6.61 17.48 -1.45
CA THR A 180 5.82 16.92 -2.56
C THR A 180 6.61 15.88 -3.34
N ALA A 181 5.91 15.07 -4.13
CA ALA A 181 6.51 14.11 -5.05
C ALA A 181 7.53 14.76 -6.01
N LEU A 182 7.25 15.98 -6.47
CA LEU A 182 8.12 16.75 -7.35
C LEU A 182 9.45 17.13 -6.68
N ILE A 183 9.44 17.52 -5.39
CA ILE A 183 10.67 17.83 -4.64
C ILE A 183 11.56 16.60 -4.55
N TRP A 184 10.98 15.43 -4.23
CA TRP A 184 11.73 14.19 -4.12
C TRP A 184 12.29 13.72 -5.47
N ALA A 185 11.51 13.81 -6.55
CA ALA A 185 12.00 13.51 -7.90
C ALA A 185 13.15 14.45 -8.32
N ALA A 186 13.01 15.76 -8.04
CA ALA A 186 14.04 16.77 -8.32
C ALA A 186 15.32 16.55 -7.49
N PHE A 187 15.18 16.25 -6.20
CA PHE A 187 16.30 15.95 -5.32
C PHE A 187 17.07 14.68 -5.75
N LYS A 188 16.40 13.75 -6.43
CA LYS A 188 17.03 12.51 -6.92
C LYS A 188 17.45 12.57 -8.40
N GLY A 189 17.11 13.65 -9.12
CA GLY A 189 17.44 13.83 -10.54
C GLY A 189 16.59 13.00 -11.51
N HIS A 190 15.38 12.60 -11.13
CA HIS A 190 14.52 11.72 -11.95
C HIS A 190 13.76 12.52 -13.01
N ALA A 191 14.46 12.94 -14.06
CA ALA A 191 13.97 13.85 -15.11
C ALA A 191 12.59 13.44 -15.69
N SER A 192 12.40 12.16 -16.04
CA SER A 192 11.14 11.70 -16.63
C SER A 192 9.94 11.81 -15.68
N ILE A 193 10.17 11.70 -14.36
CA ILE A 193 9.13 11.91 -13.35
C ILE A 193 8.89 13.40 -13.13
N ILE A 194 9.94 14.22 -13.11
CA ILE A 194 9.83 15.68 -13.01
C ILE A 194 8.98 16.23 -14.16
N GLU A 195 9.31 15.87 -15.40
CA GLU A 195 8.56 16.27 -16.60
C GLU A 195 7.09 15.88 -16.47
N TYR A 196 6.82 14.61 -16.16
CA TYR A 196 5.46 14.11 -16.02
C TYR A 196 4.67 14.80 -14.90
N LEU A 197 5.27 15.02 -13.72
CA LEU A 197 4.59 15.70 -12.61
C LEU A 197 4.28 17.16 -12.96
N ILE A 198 5.18 17.86 -13.66
CA ILE A 198 4.94 19.23 -14.15
C ILE A 198 3.80 19.26 -15.16
N GLU A 199 3.78 18.32 -16.11
CA GLU A 199 2.68 18.17 -17.08
C GLU A 199 1.32 17.95 -16.40
N LYS A 200 1.31 17.26 -15.25
CA LYS A 200 0.10 17.01 -14.44
C LYS A 200 -0.22 18.14 -13.46
N GLY A 201 0.50 19.26 -13.51
CA GLY A 201 0.20 20.46 -12.71
C GLY A 201 0.82 20.48 -11.31
N ALA A 202 1.94 19.79 -11.11
CA ALA A 202 2.73 19.92 -9.89
C ALA A 202 3.20 21.37 -9.68
N ASP A 203 3.10 21.87 -8.44
CA ASP A 203 3.58 23.20 -8.07
C ASP A 203 5.11 23.21 -7.97
N VAL A 204 5.74 23.75 -9.01
CA VAL A 204 7.20 23.91 -9.10
C VAL A 204 7.78 24.91 -8.09
N ASN A 205 6.93 25.74 -7.48
CA ASN A 205 7.32 26.73 -6.47
C ASN A 205 7.03 26.27 -5.04
N TYR A 206 6.44 25.09 -4.87
CA TYR A 206 6.17 24.56 -3.54
C TYR A 206 7.47 24.47 -2.75
N SER A 207 7.45 24.99 -1.53
CA SER A 207 8.58 24.99 -0.61
C SER A 207 8.25 24.07 0.54
N CYS A 208 9.06 23.04 0.75
CA CYS A 208 8.79 22.12 1.84
C CYS A 208 9.04 22.78 3.20
N LYS A 209 8.20 22.42 4.18
CA LYS A 209 8.55 22.67 5.57
C LYS A 209 9.45 21.54 6.03
N SER A 210 10.75 21.80 5.98
CA SER A 210 11.82 20.92 6.45
C SER A 210 12.72 21.68 7.41
N ASN A 211 13.45 20.97 8.25
CA ASN A 211 14.53 21.56 9.05
C ASN A 211 15.84 21.80 8.27
N TRP A 212 15.85 21.56 6.95
CA TRP A 212 17.00 21.84 6.08
C TRP A 212 17.35 23.34 6.06
N SER A 213 18.65 23.67 6.00
CA SER A 213 19.18 25.05 6.10
C SER A 213 18.63 26.02 5.04
N LEU A 214 18.10 25.50 3.94
CA LEU A 214 17.14 26.18 3.05
C LEU A 214 15.95 25.24 2.90
N ALA A 215 14.74 25.77 2.85
CA ALA A 215 13.53 25.02 2.48
C ALA A 215 13.57 24.75 0.96
N PRO A 216 13.92 23.53 0.49
CA PRO A 216 14.04 23.25 -0.92
C PRO A 216 12.71 23.41 -1.62
N THR A 217 12.79 24.10 -2.75
CA THR A 217 11.84 24.03 -3.84
C THR A 217 12.36 23.05 -4.90
N PRO A 218 11.50 22.50 -5.76
CA PRO A 218 11.90 21.72 -6.93
C PRO A 218 13.04 22.39 -7.73
N ILE A 219 12.97 23.71 -7.92
CA ILE A 219 13.97 24.50 -8.64
C ILE A 219 15.31 24.51 -7.91
N THR A 220 15.33 24.72 -6.59
CA THR A 220 16.59 24.71 -5.82
C THR A 220 17.25 23.34 -5.80
N CYS A 221 16.47 22.25 -5.78
CA CYS A 221 17.01 20.89 -5.86
C CYS A 221 17.69 20.62 -7.21
N ALA A 222 17.08 21.04 -8.32
CA ALA A 222 17.67 20.89 -9.66
C ALA A 222 18.97 21.69 -9.80
N VAL A 223 19.00 22.93 -9.31
CA VAL A 223 20.19 23.80 -9.37
C VAL A 223 21.35 23.29 -8.49
N LEU A 224 21.06 22.71 -7.32
CA LEU A 224 22.09 22.19 -6.41
C LEU A 224 22.81 20.94 -6.95
N LEU A 225 22.16 20.19 -7.84
CA LEU A 225 22.67 18.92 -8.36
C LEU A 225 23.29 19.03 -9.77
N GLY A 226 23.29 20.22 -10.37
CA GLY A 226 23.90 20.46 -11.68
C GLY A 226 23.28 19.64 -12.82
N SER A 227 22.00 19.29 -12.68
CA SER A 227 21.20 18.59 -13.69
C SER A 227 20.49 19.58 -14.62
#